data_AF-A0A965M734-F1
#
_entry.id   AF-A0A965M734-F1
#
_cell.length_a   1.000
_cell.length_b   1.000
_cell.length_c   1.000
_cell.angle_alpha   90.00
_cell.angle_beta   90.00
_cell.angle_gamma   90.00
#
_symmetry.space_group_name_H-M   'P 1'
#
loop_
_entity.id
_entity.type
_entity.pdbx_description
1 polymer ?
#
loop_
_entity_poly.entity_id
_entity_poly.type
_entity_poly.pdbx_seq_one_letter_code
_entity_poly.pdbx_strand_id
1 'polypeptide(L)'
;MNALSELTATEWSHRVLDAFPAGSYALTGLLRLMDIVASTDVQTAAVECVAEPRLFINPDFVERHAATPERLLMLVMHELHHVLLGHTTLFPRISAIDNFVFDAIINGIICRMFSESEYTSLLTDFYSDEEFPACLLRPSRGWPQRVDSELPALERLDEPLRSEVAALHRSLYSETGASYHEVYEVLPKVLSSMTLESLDPVPLLGGHDSEGPSGDSMRAASPLMFEIIRGLVEQWPQPPDPIRGRSLADVINPSQVIANPVAENRKRLRELIRRVAQPRGRVAIQKKAPSKASVVMPLPSRDRRSVVMRSLGFEPLLQTHEITATTQRGSIRPTTMYIDVSGSMEAVIPSAYGAVVDCLHFLEPTICLFSTKVAEVSLYELKSGVCRSTGGTDISCVVDHIRKHRVEQAVIITDGWVGALSPSQRDTLCAMHLGIAYQGANHQRLDLKTAAAHETTLVEVG
;
A
#
# COMPACT_ATOMS: atom_id res chain seq x y z
N MET A 1 22.25 36.82 16.90
CA MET A 1 22.85 35.62 16.30
C MET A 1 22.10 34.46 16.89
N ASN A 2 21.35 33.73 16.05
CA ASN A 2 20.48 32.66 16.50
C ASN A 2 21.36 31.44 16.84
N ALA A 3 21.34 30.96 18.09
CA ALA A 3 22.17 29.82 18.50
C ALA A 3 21.84 28.54 17.69
N LEU A 4 20.64 28.47 17.09
CA LEU A 4 20.20 27.36 16.24
C LEU A 4 20.76 27.42 14.81
N SER A 5 21.08 28.61 14.30
CA SER A 5 21.65 28.76 12.95
C SER A 5 23.13 28.38 12.87
N GLU A 6 23.81 28.26 14.02
CA GLU A 6 25.22 27.87 14.11
C GLU A 6 25.42 26.36 14.31
N LEU A 7 24.33 25.61 14.51
CA LEU A 7 24.38 24.16 14.70
C LEU A 7 24.80 23.46 13.41
N THR A 8 25.73 22.52 13.56
CA THR A 8 26.17 21.62 12.50
C THR A 8 25.08 20.61 12.13
N ALA A 9 25.16 20.02 10.94
CA ALA A 9 24.24 18.96 10.50
C ALA A 9 24.16 17.80 11.51
N THR A 10 25.29 17.41 12.11
CA THR A 10 25.37 16.35 13.13
C THR A 10 24.61 16.72 14.41
N GLU A 11 24.70 17.97 14.86
CA GLU A 11 23.98 18.44 16.05
C GLU A 11 22.47 18.50 15.80
N TRP A 12 22.05 18.87 14.58
CA TRP A 12 20.65 18.77 14.17
C TRP A 12 20.16 17.33 14.11
N SER A 13 20.96 16.41 13.56
CA SER A 13 20.62 14.98 13.57
C SER A 13 20.42 14.45 14.99
N HIS A 14 21.30 14.80 15.93
CA HIS A 14 21.16 14.38 17.32
C HIS A 14 19.91 14.96 17.96
N ARG A 15 19.63 16.25 17.76
CA ARG A 15 18.44 16.90 18.32
C ARG A 15 17.14 16.32 17.78
N VAL A 16 17.10 16.01 16.49
CA VAL A 16 15.96 15.33 15.85
C VAL A 16 15.82 13.92 16.40
N LEU A 17 16.92 13.15 16.50
CA LEU A 17 16.91 11.79 17.06
C LEU A 17 16.47 11.75 18.53
N ASP A 18 16.92 12.70 19.35
CA ASP A 18 16.56 12.81 20.77
C ASP A 18 15.09 13.18 20.99
N ALA A 19 14.44 13.78 19.97
CA ALA A 19 13.01 14.08 20.01
C ALA A 19 12.11 12.85 19.81
N PHE A 20 12.66 11.71 19.31
CA PHE A 20 11.85 10.51 19.11
C PHE A 20 11.71 9.69 20.39
N PRO A 21 10.52 9.11 20.65
CA PRO A 21 10.35 8.14 21.72
C PRO A 21 11.30 6.95 21.56
N ALA A 22 11.90 6.50 22.68
CA ALA A 22 12.79 5.35 22.68
C ALA A 22 12.08 4.09 22.16
N GLY A 23 12.53 3.55 21.02
CA GLY A 23 11.99 2.32 20.42
C GLY A 23 11.58 2.42 18.94
N SER A 24 11.59 3.62 18.33
CA SER A 24 11.25 3.79 16.91
C SER A 24 12.44 3.49 15.98
N TYR A 25 12.87 2.23 15.93
CA TYR A 25 14.07 1.80 15.18
C TYR A 25 14.00 2.04 13.66
N ALA A 26 12.80 2.02 13.06
CA ALA A 26 12.61 2.28 11.63
C ALA A 26 12.92 3.75 11.26
N LEU A 27 12.64 4.68 12.18
CA LEU A 27 12.76 6.12 12.01
C LEU A 27 14.22 6.58 12.11
N THR A 28 14.98 5.97 13.01
CA THR A 28 16.46 6.09 13.05
C THR A 28 17.10 5.57 11.75
N GLY A 29 16.52 4.55 11.12
CA GLY A 29 16.97 4.05 9.82
C GLY A 29 16.77 5.07 8.70
N LEU A 30 15.59 5.68 8.65
CA LEU A 30 15.25 6.72 7.67
C LEU A 30 16.12 7.97 7.85
N LEU A 31 16.31 8.43 9.08
CA LEU A 31 17.15 9.59 9.41
C LEU A 31 18.64 9.36 9.16
N ARG A 32 19.11 8.11 9.10
CA ARG A 32 20.48 7.76 8.67
C ARG A 32 20.68 7.79 7.16
N LEU A 33 19.58 7.78 6.41
CA LEU A 33 19.58 7.80 4.95
C LEU A 33 19.34 9.21 4.41
N MET A 34 19.01 10.18 5.26
CA MET A 34 18.82 11.57 4.87
C MET A 34 19.75 12.50 5.64
N ASP A 35 20.27 13.50 4.96
CA ASP A 35 21.03 14.56 5.60
C ASP A 35 20.08 15.60 6.19
N ILE A 36 20.30 16.01 7.45
CA ILE A 36 19.52 17.06 8.10
C ILE A 36 20.31 18.36 8.02
N VAL A 37 19.75 19.38 7.39
CA VAL A 37 20.42 20.64 7.09
C VAL A 37 19.59 21.81 7.63
N ALA A 38 20.22 22.68 8.41
CA ALA A 38 19.61 23.95 8.79
C ALA A 38 19.58 24.88 7.57
N SER A 39 18.41 25.39 7.20
CA SER A 39 18.29 26.35 6.10
C SER A 39 17.17 27.34 6.35
N THR A 40 17.46 28.62 6.14
CA THR A 40 16.47 29.71 6.15
C THR A 40 15.80 29.92 4.79
N ASP A 41 16.21 29.16 3.77
CA ASP A 41 15.64 29.25 2.42
C ASP A 41 14.27 28.58 2.34
N VAL A 42 13.92 27.74 3.32
CA VAL A 42 12.60 27.12 3.46
C VAL A 42 11.79 27.84 4.55
N GLN A 43 10.47 27.93 4.40
CA GLN A 43 9.62 28.67 5.37
C GLN A 43 9.58 28.02 6.76
N THR A 44 9.48 26.70 6.82
CA THR A 44 9.29 25.95 8.09
C THR A 44 10.22 24.75 8.16
N ALA A 45 9.93 23.70 7.40
CA ALA A 45 10.81 22.58 7.10
C ALA A 45 10.45 22.07 5.70
N ALA A 46 11.33 21.32 5.04
CA ALA A 46 11.02 20.71 3.76
C ALA A 46 11.91 19.50 3.51
N VAL A 47 11.39 18.49 2.81
CA VAL A 47 12.21 17.37 2.34
C VAL A 47 12.49 17.52 0.85
N GLU A 48 13.78 17.60 0.50
CA GLU A 48 14.22 17.49 -0.87
C GLU A 48 14.36 16.02 -1.26
N CYS A 49 13.61 15.65 -2.29
CA CYS A 49 13.53 14.31 -2.84
C CYS A 49 14.52 14.15 -4.00
N VAL A 50 15.82 14.14 -3.70
CA VAL A 50 16.92 13.84 -4.65
C VAL A 50 17.61 12.51 -4.30
N ALA A 51 18.60 12.09 -5.10
CA ALA A 51 19.29 10.81 -4.91
C ALA A 51 19.93 10.62 -3.52
N GLU A 52 20.22 11.73 -2.82
CA GLU A 52 20.55 11.79 -1.40
C GLU A 52 19.55 12.78 -0.75
N PRO A 53 18.46 12.31 -0.14
CA PRO A 53 17.40 13.16 0.35
C PRO A 53 17.90 14.02 1.50
N ARG A 54 17.46 15.28 1.51
CA ARG A 54 17.84 16.26 2.52
C ARG A 54 16.60 16.78 3.22
N LEU A 55 16.59 16.71 4.55
CA LEU A 55 15.58 17.37 5.38
C LEU A 55 16.12 18.76 5.76
N PHE A 56 15.53 19.79 5.17
CA PHE A 56 15.78 21.18 5.51
C PHE A 56 14.90 21.58 6.69
N ILE A 57 15.50 22.19 7.71
CA ILE A 57 14.78 22.71 8.88
C ILE A 57 15.11 24.19 9.04
N ASN A 58 14.08 25.04 9.14
CA ASN A 58 14.29 26.46 9.40
C ASN A 58 14.52 26.71 10.90
N PRO A 59 15.74 27.13 11.32
CA PRO A 59 16.05 27.34 12.73
C PRO A 59 15.22 28.45 13.36
N ASP A 60 14.88 29.50 12.61
CA ASP A 60 14.09 30.63 13.12
C ASP A 60 12.63 30.23 13.33
N PHE A 61 12.11 29.30 12.54
CA PHE A 61 10.79 28.72 12.75
C PHE A 61 10.78 27.82 13.99
N VAL A 62 11.79 26.96 14.12
CA VAL A 62 11.93 26.07 15.27
C VAL A 62 12.02 26.86 16.58
N GLU A 63 12.81 27.93 16.62
CA GLU A 63 12.92 28.76 17.83
C GLU A 63 11.59 29.37 18.26
N ARG A 64 10.78 29.82 17.28
CA ARG A 64 9.53 30.54 17.53
C ARG A 64 8.35 29.62 17.82
N HIS A 65 8.28 28.48 17.14
CA HIS A 65 7.08 27.63 17.12
C HIS A 65 7.33 26.20 17.58
N ALA A 66 8.53 25.66 17.41
CA ALA A 66 8.85 24.25 17.68
C ALA A 66 10.06 24.04 18.61
N ALA A 67 10.20 24.88 19.63
CA ALA A 67 11.40 24.92 20.47
C ALA A 67 11.60 23.65 21.34
N THR A 68 10.52 22.93 21.63
CA THR A 68 10.56 21.69 22.43
C THR A 68 10.77 20.46 21.53
N PRO A 69 11.34 19.35 22.06
CA PRO A 69 11.51 18.12 21.30
C PRO A 69 10.19 17.61 20.71
N GLU A 70 9.09 17.67 21.47
CA GLU A 70 7.77 17.19 21.06
C GLU A 70 7.22 17.98 19.86
N ARG A 71 7.40 19.31 19.87
CA ARG A 71 6.98 20.15 18.74
C ARG A 71 7.90 19.99 17.53
N LEU A 72 9.20 19.85 17.74
CA LEU A 72 10.14 19.56 16.66
C LEU A 72 9.83 18.21 16.00
N LEU A 73 9.49 17.20 16.81
CA LEU A 73 9.04 15.91 16.31
C LEU A 73 7.81 16.04 15.42
N MET A 74 6.80 16.79 15.86
CA MET A 74 5.59 17.02 15.06
C MET A 74 5.88 17.70 13.72
N LEU A 75 6.77 18.70 13.70
CA LEU A 75 7.20 19.36 12.47
C LEU A 75 7.90 18.38 11.51
N VAL A 76 8.86 17.61 12.02
CA VAL A 76 9.59 16.62 11.21
C VAL A 76 8.65 15.53 10.70
N MET A 77 7.75 15.05 11.55
CA MET A 77 6.78 14.03 11.17
C MET A 77 5.79 14.54 10.12
N HIS A 78 5.37 15.81 10.21
CA HIS A 78 4.55 16.45 9.18
C HIS A 78 5.25 16.39 7.81
N GLU A 79 6.50 16.83 7.73
CA GLU A 79 7.27 16.82 6.48
C GLU A 79 7.54 15.42 5.93
N LEU A 80 7.87 14.48 6.82
CA LEU A 80 8.08 13.10 6.40
C LEU A 80 6.79 12.53 5.80
N HIS A 81 5.63 12.81 6.39
CA HIS A 81 4.34 12.34 5.87
C HIS A 81 3.96 12.94 4.51
N HIS A 82 4.40 14.16 4.20
CA HIS A 82 4.29 14.71 2.85
C HIS A 82 5.06 13.88 1.81
N VAL A 83 6.22 13.31 2.19
CA VAL A 83 6.95 12.35 1.35
C VAL A 83 6.24 10.99 1.30
N LEU A 84 5.75 10.48 2.44
CA LEU A 84 5.10 9.17 2.52
C LEU A 84 3.85 9.07 1.64
N LEU A 85 3.05 10.13 1.65
CA LEU A 85 1.82 10.22 0.89
C LEU A 85 2.07 10.69 -0.56
N GLY A 86 3.32 10.95 -0.93
CA GLY A 86 3.72 11.31 -2.29
C GLY A 86 3.36 12.75 -2.70
N HIS A 87 3.00 13.59 -1.74
CA HIS A 87 2.55 14.96 -1.97
C HIS A 87 3.68 15.86 -2.45
N THR A 88 4.95 15.55 -2.19
CA THR A 88 6.09 16.42 -2.57
C THR A 88 6.68 16.16 -3.96
N THR A 89 6.35 15.05 -4.65
CA THR A 89 7.02 14.74 -5.93
C THR A 89 6.22 13.93 -6.95
N LEU A 90 5.12 13.26 -6.61
CA LEU A 90 4.46 12.33 -7.55
C LEU A 90 3.40 12.97 -8.45
N PHE A 91 3.02 14.23 -8.23
CA PHE A 91 1.92 14.88 -8.97
C PHE A 91 2.34 16.23 -9.59
N PRO A 92 1.93 16.50 -10.85
CA PRO A 92 2.18 17.79 -11.48
C PRO A 92 1.31 18.89 -10.86
N ARG A 93 1.95 20.01 -10.48
CA ARG A 93 1.38 21.27 -9.97
C ARG A 93 0.24 21.10 -8.96
N ILE A 94 0.61 21.15 -7.70
CA ILE A 94 -0.31 21.14 -6.57
C ILE A 94 -0.96 22.52 -6.48
N SER A 95 -2.29 22.58 -6.47
CA SER A 95 -2.98 23.86 -6.22
C SER A 95 -2.87 24.23 -4.74
N ALA A 96 -3.00 25.51 -4.39
CA ALA A 96 -3.02 25.94 -2.98
C ALA A 96 -4.10 25.21 -2.15
N ILE A 97 -5.22 24.84 -2.79
CA ILE A 97 -6.30 24.04 -2.19
C ILE A 97 -5.83 22.62 -1.89
N ASP A 98 -5.08 22.00 -2.81
CA ASP A 98 -4.54 20.66 -2.61
C ASP A 98 -3.52 20.65 -1.46
N ASN A 99 -2.61 21.63 -1.39
CA ASN A 99 -1.66 21.79 -0.28
C ASN A 99 -2.39 21.89 1.07
N PHE A 100 -3.44 22.71 1.14
CA PHE A 100 -4.25 22.84 2.34
C PHE A 100 -4.90 21.51 2.76
N VAL A 101 -5.46 20.79 1.78
CA VAL A 101 -6.08 19.48 2.03
C VAL A 101 -5.06 18.47 2.55
N PHE A 102 -3.87 18.45 1.96
CA PHE A 102 -2.79 17.58 2.38
C PHE A 102 -2.35 17.84 3.82
N ASP A 103 -2.13 19.11 4.17
CA ASP A 103 -1.77 19.50 5.53
C ASP A 103 -2.87 19.11 6.53
N ALA A 104 -4.15 19.29 6.19
CA ALA A 104 -5.26 18.90 7.06
C ALA A 104 -5.26 17.40 7.38
N ILE A 105 -4.97 16.57 6.37
CA ILE A 105 -4.91 15.11 6.49
C ILE A 105 -3.70 14.70 7.33
N ILE A 106 -2.53 15.25 7.00
CA ILE A 106 -1.27 14.96 7.70
C ILE A 106 -1.39 15.35 9.16
N ASN A 107 -1.91 16.55 9.45
CA ASN A 107 -2.14 17.02 10.82
C ASN A 107 -3.08 16.10 11.59
N GLY A 108 -4.15 15.62 10.95
CA GLY A 108 -5.02 14.60 11.54
C GLY A 108 -4.28 13.30 11.86
N ILE A 109 -3.46 12.81 10.94
CA ILE A 109 -2.65 11.57 11.11
C ILE A 109 -1.68 11.73 12.29
N ILE A 110 -0.84 12.76 12.27
CA ILE A 110 0.21 12.94 13.29
C ILE A 110 -0.38 13.24 14.66
N CYS A 111 -1.52 13.94 14.77
CA CYS A 111 -2.24 14.09 16.02
C CYS A 111 -2.69 12.75 16.59
N ARG A 112 -3.20 11.83 15.77
CA ARG A 112 -3.59 10.49 16.25
C ARG A 112 -2.40 9.65 16.66
N MET A 113 -1.26 9.81 15.99
CA MET A 113 -0.01 9.14 16.37
C MET A 113 0.56 9.67 17.69
N PHE A 114 0.45 10.98 17.92
CA PHE A 114 0.99 11.70 19.08
C PHE A 114 -0.10 12.55 19.73
N SER A 115 -0.96 11.87 20.49
CA SER A 115 -2.22 12.48 20.98
C SER A 115 -2.05 13.40 22.20
N GLU A 116 -0.87 13.39 22.82
CA GLU A 116 -0.60 14.18 24.01
C GLU A 116 -0.53 15.69 23.69
N SER A 117 -0.89 16.50 24.69
CA SER A 117 -0.99 17.96 24.53
C SER A 117 0.35 18.62 24.16
N GLU A 118 1.45 18.04 24.61
CA GLU A 118 2.80 18.51 24.36
C GLU A 118 3.13 18.50 22.86
N TYR A 119 2.70 17.47 22.13
CA TYR A 119 2.87 17.35 20.69
C TYR A 119 1.88 18.22 19.93
N THR A 120 0.59 18.07 20.21
CA THR A 120 -0.48 18.79 19.49
C THR A 120 -0.41 20.31 19.69
N SER A 121 0.28 20.77 20.74
CA SER A 121 0.50 22.20 21.01
C SER A 121 1.20 22.95 19.87
N LEU A 122 2.00 22.28 19.03
CA LEU A 122 2.54 22.90 17.81
C LEU A 122 1.40 23.44 16.93
N LEU A 123 0.42 22.59 16.63
CA LEU A 123 -0.68 22.91 15.71
C LEU A 123 -1.70 23.84 16.34
N THR A 124 -2.01 23.66 17.62
CA THR A 124 -3.01 24.50 18.30
C THR A 124 -2.50 25.92 18.58
N ASP A 125 -1.19 26.12 18.69
CA ASP A 125 -0.59 27.44 18.86
C ASP A 125 -0.31 28.12 17.51
N PHE A 126 -0.02 27.33 16.48
CA PHE A 126 0.29 27.85 15.14
C PHE A 126 -0.97 28.23 14.35
N TYR A 127 -2.04 27.42 14.45
CA TYR A 127 -3.30 27.68 13.74
C TYR A 127 -4.38 28.25 14.68
N SER A 128 -5.07 29.30 14.23
CA SER A 128 -6.21 29.88 14.96
C SER A 128 -7.46 29.00 14.83
N ASP A 129 -8.21 28.82 15.92
CA ASP A 129 -9.53 28.17 15.90
C ASP A 129 -10.69 29.17 15.71
N GLU A 130 -10.38 30.46 15.64
CA GLU A 130 -11.34 31.55 15.38
C GLU A 130 -11.35 32.00 13.92
N GLU A 131 -10.42 31.47 13.10
CA GLU A 131 -10.25 31.84 11.70
C GLU A 131 -10.51 30.64 10.78
N PHE A 132 -11.40 30.82 9.81
CA PHE A 132 -11.66 29.85 8.76
C PHE A 132 -10.83 30.20 7.52
N PRO A 133 -10.15 29.25 6.84
CA PRO A 133 -10.19 27.80 7.06
C PRO A 133 -9.13 27.25 8.03
N ALA A 134 -8.23 28.08 8.57
CA ALA A 134 -7.10 27.66 9.42
C ALA A 134 -7.50 26.74 10.60
N CYS A 135 -8.70 26.92 11.16
CA CYS A 135 -9.26 26.08 12.20
C CYS A 135 -9.33 24.59 11.86
N LEU A 136 -9.30 24.22 10.56
CA LEU A 136 -9.34 22.83 10.10
C LEU A 136 -7.98 22.12 10.20
N LEU A 137 -6.87 22.89 10.23
CA LEU A 137 -5.50 22.37 10.29
C LEU A 137 -5.06 22.00 11.71
N ARG A 138 -5.96 22.06 12.70
CA ARG A 138 -5.70 21.73 14.10
C ARG A 138 -6.85 20.96 14.76
N PRO A 139 -6.56 20.19 15.83
CA PRO A 139 -7.61 19.60 16.65
C PRO A 139 -8.40 20.66 17.44
N SER A 140 -9.60 20.29 17.89
CA SER A 140 -10.47 21.14 18.71
C SER A 140 -9.93 21.29 20.15
N ARG A 141 -10.41 22.32 20.87
CA ARG A 141 -9.97 22.56 22.25
C ARG A 141 -10.33 21.38 23.15
N GLY A 142 -9.33 20.83 23.84
CA GLY A 142 -9.52 19.71 24.76
C GLY A 142 -9.57 18.33 24.08
N TRP A 143 -9.22 18.23 22.80
CA TRP A 143 -8.90 16.97 22.15
C TRP A 143 -7.63 16.34 22.79
N PRO A 144 -7.54 14.99 22.92
CA PRO A 144 -8.49 13.97 22.49
C PRO A 144 -9.67 13.74 23.45
N GLN A 145 -9.68 14.33 24.65
CA GLN A 145 -10.70 14.04 25.66
C GLN A 145 -12.09 14.64 25.34
N ARG A 146 -12.15 15.65 24.45
CA ARG A 146 -13.37 16.31 23.99
C ARG A 146 -13.38 16.49 22.47
N VAL A 147 -13.63 15.40 21.76
CA VAL A 147 -13.66 15.36 20.28
C VAL A 147 -14.80 16.21 19.69
N ASP A 148 -15.92 16.35 20.40
CA ASP A 148 -17.11 17.09 19.94
C ASP A 148 -17.09 18.60 20.22
N SER A 149 -15.97 19.16 20.66
CA SER A 149 -15.89 20.61 20.92
C SER A 149 -16.07 21.39 19.63
N GLU A 150 -17.08 22.25 19.58
CA GLU A 150 -17.36 23.08 18.41
C GLU A 150 -16.22 24.07 18.12
N LEU A 151 -15.90 24.25 16.84
CA LEU A 151 -14.95 25.26 16.38
C LEU A 151 -15.65 26.61 16.22
N PRO A 152 -15.23 27.66 16.94
CA PRO A 152 -15.87 28.98 16.87
C PRO A 152 -15.92 29.56 15.45
N ALA A 153 -14.89 29.30 14.63
CA ALA A 153 -14.84 29.75 13.24
C ALA A 153 -16.00 29.25 12.37
N LEU A 154 -16.60 28.10 12.70
CA LEU A 154 -17.68 27.51 11.90
C LEU A 154 -19.03 28.21 12.09
N GLU A 155 -19.22 28.99 13.16
CA GLU A 155 -20.46 29.76 13.39
C GLU A 155 -20.73 30.79 12.29
N ARG A 156 -19.67 31.20 11.57
CA ARG A 156 -19.75 32.19 10.48
C ARG A 156 -20.18 31.59 9.14
N LEU A 157 -20.34 30.27 9.05
CA LEU A 157 -20.76 29.57 7.84
C LEU A 157 -22.27 29.33 7.83
N ASP A 158 -22.88 29.49 6.65
CA ASP A 158 -24.30 29.22 6.43
C ASP A 158 -24.58 27.70 6.32
N GLU A 159 -25.84 27.31 6.57
CA GLU A 159 -26.31 25.95 6.34
C GLU A 159 -26.59 25.69 4.85
N PRO A 160 -26.26 24.51 4.30
CA PRO A 160 -25.84 23.27 4.96
C PRO A 160 -24.31 23.10 5.15
N LEU A 161 -23.51 24.06 4.70
CA LEU A 161 -22.05 23.96 4.64
C LEU A 161 -21.40 23.77 6.02
N ARG A 162 -21.91 24.49 7.03
CA ARG A 162 -21.42 24.40 8.41
C ARG A 162 -21.50 22.97 8.95
N SER A 163 -22.63 22.28 8.78
CA SER A 163 -22.78 20.89 9.22
C SER A 163 -21.84 19.92 8.50
N GLU A 164 -21.64 20.09 7.19
CA GLU A 164 -20.72 19.26 6.39
C GLU A 164 -19.27 19.42 6.86
N VAL A 165 -18.83 20.66 7.06
CA VAL A 165 -17.46 20.96 7.52
C VAL A 165 -17.24 20.52 8.97
N ALA A 166 -18.22 20.70 9.85
CA ALA A 166 -18.14 20.22 11.23
C ALA A 166 -18.07 18.69 11.30
N ALA A 167 -18.82 17.98 10.46
CA ALA A 167 -18.74 16.52 10.36
C ALA A 167 -17.38 16.08 9.86
N LEU A 168 -16.82 16.76 8.86
CA LEU A 168 -15.50 16.47 8.33
C LEU A 168 -14.39 16.70 9.35
N HIS A 169 -14.41 17.82 10.06
CA HIS A 169 -13.44 18.11 11.12
C HIS A 169 -13.48 17.06 12.23
N ARG A 170 -14.68 16.68 12.68
CA ARG A 170 -14.86 15.59 13.65
C ARG A 170 -14.30 14.28 13.11
N SER A 171 -14.51 13.98 11.83
CA SER A 171 -13.95 12.78 11.18
C SER A 171 -12.42 12.81 11.19
N LEU A 172 -11.79 13.92 10.80
CA LEU A 172 -10.32 14.09 10.73
C LEU A 172 -9.63 13.78 12.06
N TYR A 173 -10.22 14.21 13.17
CA TYR A 173 -9.66 14.04 14.51
C TYR A 173 -10.36 12.95 15.34
N SER A 174 -11.18 12.09 14.71
CA SER A 174 -11.73 10.89 15.36
C SER A 174 -10.66 9.81 15.57
N GLU A 175 -10.95 8.78 16.36
CA GLU A 175 -10.03 7.64 16.54
C GLU A 175 -9.73 6.92 15.21
N THR A 176 -10.70 6.88 14.29
CA THR A 176 -10.55 6.25 12.97
C THR A 176 -9.92 7.17 11.93
N GLY A 177 -10.01 8.49 12.13
CA GLY A 177 -9.66 9.50 11.13
C GLY A 177 -10.69 9.61 10.01
N ALA A 178 -10.55 10.66 9.18
CA ALA A 178 -11.31 10.81 7.95
C ALA A 178 -10.62 10.08 6.81
N SER A 179 -11.41 9.50 5.90
CA SER A 179 -10.85 8.99 4.66
C SER A 179 -10.40 10.17 3.77
N TYR A 180 -9.32 9.98 3.01
CA TYR A 180 -8.86 11.02 2.09
C TYR A 180 -9.97 11.43 1.10
N HIS A 181 -10.82 10.47 0.68
CA HIS A 181 -11.97 10.74 -0.20
C HIS A 181 -12.99 11.70 0.44
N GLU A 182 -13.34 11.49 1.71
CA GLU A 182 -14.23 12.41 2.45
C GLU A 182 -13.67 13.83 2.48
N VAL A 183 -12.38 13.94 2.76
CA VAL A 183 -11.66 15.22 2.84
C VAL A 183 -11.63 15.90 1.46
N TYR A 184 -11.26 15.16 0.41
CA TYR A 184 -11.12 15.70 -0.95
C TYR A 184 -12.45 15.93 -1.68
N GLU A 185 -13.54 15.28 -1.26
CA GLU A 185 -14.87 15.58 -1.79
C GLU A 185 -15.47 16.84 -1.19
N VAL A 186 -15.16 17.16 0.07
CA VAL A 186 -15.80 18.23 0.83
C VAL A 186 -14.95 19.50 0.82
N LEU A 187 -13.67 19.43 1.22
CA LEU A 187 -12.81 20.62 1.38
C LEU A 187 -12.62 21.39 0.07
N PRO A 188 -12.28 20.80 -1.09
CA PRO A 188 -12.14 21.56 -2.32
C PRO A 188 -13.41 22.30 -2.74
N LYS A 189 -14.60 21.74 -2.49
CA LYS A 189 -15.88 22.41 -2.78
C LYS A 189 -16.09 23.61 -1.85
N VAL A 190 -15.82 23.42 -0.56
CA VAL A 190 -15.90 24.47 0.47
C VAL A 190 -14.91 25.60 0.13
N LEU A 191 -13.65 25.26 -0.11
CA LEU A 191 -12.57 26.20 -0.38
C LEU A 191 -12.70 26.90 -1.75
N SER A 192 -13.21 26.22 -2.79
CA SER A 192 -13.45 26.83 -4.11
C SER A 192 -14.64 27.79 -4.14
N SER A 193 -15.57 27.65 -3.19
CA SER A 193 -16.68 28.60 -3.01
C SER A 193 -16.26 29.88 -2.28
N MET A 194 -15.05 29.89 -1.72
CA MET A 194 -14.41 31.08 -1.17
C MET A 194 -13.56 31.77 -2.25
N THR A 195 -13.52 33.11 -2.23
CA THR A 195 -12.63 33.89 -3.11
C THR A 195 -11.18 33.51 -2.85
N LEU A 196 -10.42 33.20 -3.92
CA LEU A 196 -8.99 32.81 -3.87
C LEU A 196 -8.09 33.71 -2.98
N GLU A 197 -8.47 34.97 -2.77
CA GLU A 197 -7.79 35.91 -1.88
C GLU A 197 -7.80 35.50 -0.38
N SER A 198 -8.66 34.56 0.04
CA SER A 198 -8.76 34.08 1.44
C SER A 198 -7.95 32.82 1.75
N LEU A 199 -7.32 32.20 0.75
CA LEU A 199 -6.47 31.00 0.92
C LEU A 199 -4.97 31.33 0.97
N ASP A 200 -4.53 32.36 0.25
CA ASP A 200 -3.16 32.89 0.30
C ASP A 200 -2.65 33.36 1.69
N PRO A 201 -3.48 33.76 2.68
CA PRO A 201 -2.96 34.19 3.98
C PRO A 201 -2.79 33.06 5.01
N VAL A 202 -3.18 31.79 4.73
CA VAL A 202 -3.00 30.71 5.71
C VAL A 202 -1.58 30.13 5.60
N PRO A 203 -0.69 30.34 6.58
CA PRO A 203 0.66 29.79 6.53
C PRO A 203 0.60 28.27 6.72
N LEU A 204 1.06 27.51 5.72
CA LEU A 204 1.10 26.05 5.77
C LEU A 204 2.44 25.54 6.33
N LEU A 205 2.44 24.32 6.88
CA LEU A 205 3.67 23.67 7.30
C LEU A 205 4.28 22.97 6.08
N GLY A 206 5.58 23.11 5.88
CA GLY A 206 6.29 22.58 4.72
C GLY A 206 6.84 23.58 3.73
N GLY A 207 7.58 23.06 2.76
CA GLY A 207 8.04 23.77 1.58
C GLY A 207 6.98 23.77 0.49
N HIS A 208 6.18 24.83 0.41
CA HIS A 208 5.11 24.99 -0.60
C HIS A 208 5.55 25.82 -1.83
N ASP A 209 6.83 26.19 -1.91
CA ASP A 209 7.37 26.98 -3.00
C ASP A 209 7.50 26.15 -4.30
N SER A 210 7.12 26.78 -5.40
CA SER A 210 6.74 26.20 -6.69
C SER A 210 7.85 25.52 -7.53
N GLU A 211 9.01 25.15 -6.97
CA GLU A 211 10.18 24.70 -7.73
C GLU A 211 10.82 23.38 -7.22
N GLY A 212 10.00 22.35 -6.98
CA GLY A 212 10.50 20.99 -6.76
C GLY A 212 10.74 20.20 -8.07
N PRO A 213 11.84 19.42 -8.20
CA PRO A 213 12.04 18.55 -9.35
C PRO A 213 10.96 17.45 -9.42
N SER A 214 10.51 17.13 -10.64
CA SER A 214 9.45 16.16 -10.90
C SER A 214 9.83 14.75 -10.41
N GLY A 215 8.90 13.99 -9.83
CA GLY A 215 9.14 12.66 -9.26
C GLY A 215 9.73 11.60 -10.20
N ASP A 216 9.66 11.81 -11.52
CA ASP A 216 10.38 11.00 -12.51
C ASP A 216 11.92 11.13 -12.38
N SER A 217 12.42 12.26 -11.87
CA SER A 217 13.84 12.54 -11.71
C SER A 217 14.48 11.74 -10.56
N MET A 218 13.79 11.58 -9.42
CA MET A 218 14.31 10.81 -8.28
C MET A 218 14.35 9.30 -8.56
N ARG A 219 13.32 8.77 -9.22
CA ARG A 219 13.29 7.37 -9.69
C ARG A 219 14.42 7.03 -10.65
N ALA A 220 14.77 7.98 -11.52
CA ALA A 220 15.88 7.83 -12.45
C ALA A 220 17.25 7.97 -11.77
N ALA A 221 17.34 8.75 -10.70
CA ALA A 221 18.61 9.07 -10.05
C ALA A 221 19.09 8.03 -9.01
N SER A 222 18.20 7.37 -8.26
CA SER A 222 18.59 6.28 -7.33
C SER A 222 17.45 5.30 -7.00
N PRO A 223 17.26 4.23 -7.80
CA PRO A 223 16.21 3.23 -7.58
C PRO A 223 16.32 2.47 -6.25
N LEU A 224 17.55 2.21 -5.80
CA LEU A 224 17.83 1.45 -4.58
C LEU A 224 17.44 2.21 -3.32
N MET A 225 17.64 3.53 -3.32
CA MET A 225 17.31 4.35 -2.16
C MET A 225 15.81 4.56 -2.00
N PHE A 226 15.10 4.71 -3.13
CA PHE A 226 13.64 4.68 -3.16
C PHE A 226 13.11 3.37 -2.58
N GLU A 227 13.71 2.22 -2.93
CA GLU A 227 13.32 0.91 -2.36
C GLU A 227 13.62 0.79 -0.86
N ILE A 228 14.71 1.37 -0.36
CA ILE A 228 15.06 1.34 1.07
C ILE A 228 14.14 2.24 1.89
N ILE A 229 13.91 3.48 1.45
CA ILE A 229 12.97 4.42 2.09
C ILE A 229 11.56 3.80 2.10
N ARG A 230 11.14 3.22 0.96
CA ARG A 230 9.89 2.48 0.85
C ARG A 230 9.80 1.31 1.82
N GLY A 231 10.83 0.45 1.90
CA GLY A 231 10.83 -0.72 2.78
C GLY A 231 10.84 -0.38 4.28
N LEU A 232 11.37 0.79 4.65
CA LEU A 232 11.28 1.34 6.01
C LEU A 232 9.89 1.91 6.32
N VAL A 233 9.25 2.55 5.33
CA VAL A 233 7.93 3.18 5.42
C VAL A 233 6.78 2.17 5.37
N GLU A 234 6.94 1.06 4.66
CA GLU A 234 5.95 -0.03 4.60
C GLU A 234 5.69 -0.69 5.95
N GLN A 235 6.63 -0.55 6.89
CA GLN A 235 6.51 -1.06 8.26
C GLN A 235 5.77 -0.09 9.20
N TRP A 236 5.38 1.10 8.73
CA TRP A 236 4.56 2.05 9.49
C TRP A 236 3.07 1.81 9.32
N PRO A 237 2.24 2.24 10.30
CA PRO A 237 0.79 2.15 10.19
C PRO A 237 0.32 2.93 8.96
N GLN A 238 -0.02 2.19 7.90
CA GLN A 238 -0.59 2.77 6.69
C GLN A 238 -2.01 3.25 7.00
N PRO A 239 -2.45 4.38 6.42
CA PRO A 239 -3.84 4.79 6.54
C PRO A 239 -4.76 3.68 5.98
N PRO A 240 -5.97 3.52 6.55
CA PRO A 240 -6.86 2.40 6.23
C PRO A 240 -7.32 2.35 4.76
N ASP A 241 -7.28 3.47 4.03
CA ASP A 241 -7.74 3.57 2.65
C ASP A 241 -6.67 4.14 1.69
N PRO A 242 -5.84 3.30 1.04
CA PRO A 242 -4.91 3.73 -0.01
C PRO A 242 -5.62 4.05 -1.35
N ILE A 243 -5.28 5.20 -1.94
CA ILE A 243 -5.95 5.77 -3.12
C ILE A 243 -5.32 5.33 -4.45
N ARG A 244 -6.18 5.13 -5.44
CA ARG A 244 -5.86 4.86 -6.85
C ARG A 244 -5.33 6.08 -7.59
N GLY A 245 -4.23 5.93 -8.29
CA GLY A 245 -3.54 6.96 -9.08
C GLY A 245 -2.66 7.94 -8.28
N ARG A 246 -2.75 7.97 -6.94
CA ARG A 246 -2.08 9.00 -6.11
C ARG A 246 -1.54 8.56 -4.75
N SER A 247 -1.46 7.27 -4.46
CA SER A 247 -0.72 6.74 -3.31
C SER A 247 0.58 6.10 -3.80
N LEU A 248 1.61 5.97 -2.92
CA LEU A 248 2.79 5.13 -3.19
C LEU A 248 2.38 3.70 -3.60
N ALA A 249 1.15 3.31 -3.23
CA ALA A 249 0.44 2.16 -3.77
C ALA A 249 0.56 2.02 -5.28
N ASP A 250 0.36 3.05 -6.08
CA ASP A 250 0.33 2.91 -7.54
C ASP A 250 1.64 2.44 -8.18
N VAL A 251 2.72 2.40 -7.38
CA VAL A 251 3.99 1.76 -7.68
C VAL A 251 3.92 0.29 -7.33
N ILE A 252 4.08 -0.56 -8.35
CA ILE A 252 4.21 -2.00 -8.14
C ILE A 252 5.49 -2.28 -7.34
N ASN A 253 5.32 -2.72 -6.11
CA ASN A 253 6.41 -2.96 -5.17
C ASN A 253 6.88 -4.41 -5.20
N PRO A 254 8.12 -4.71 -5.61
CA PRO A 254 8.67 -6.05 -5.47
C PRO A 254 9.03 -6.31 -4.01
N SER A 255 8.42 -7.32 -3.41
CA SER A 255 8.84 -7.91 -2.13
C SER A 255 9.12 -9.40 -2.32
N GLN A 256 9.91 -9.99 -1.41
CA GLN A 256 10.24 -11.42 -1.44
C GLN A 256 9.48 -12.18 -0.35
N VAL A 257 8.65 -13.13 -0.77
CA VAL A 257 7.86 -14.02 0.09
C VAL A 257 8.57 -15.36 0.21
N ILE A 258 8.87 -15.77 1.44
CA ILE A 258 9.29 -17.13 1.74
C ILE A 258 8.03 -17.97 1.96
N ALA A 259 7.77 -18.95 1.10
CA ALA A 259 6.62 -19.83 1.25
C ALA A 259 6.69 -20.65 2.56
N ASN A 260 5.84 -20.33 3.53
CA ASN A 260 5.73 -21.00 4.82
C ASN A 260 4.54 -21.99 4.83
N PRO A 261 4.63 -23.17 5.48
CA PRO A 261 3.67 -24.23 5.30
C PRO A 261 2.64 -24.24 6.43
N VAL A 262 1.62 -23.38 6.37
CA VAL A 262 0.38 -23.72 7.08
C VAL A 262 -0.33 -24.79 6.26
N ALA A 263 -0.05 -26.05 6.61
CA ALA A 263 -0.45 -27.23 5.85
C ALA A 263 -1.97 -27.28 5.57
N GLU A 264 -2.77 -26.70 6.46
CA GLU A 264 -4.22 -26.68 6.36
C GLU A 264 -4.74 -25.70 5.29
N ASN A 265 -4.28 -24.43 5.29
CA ASN A 265 -4.65 -23.45 4.27
C ASN A 265 -4.19 -23.90 2.88
N ARG A 266 -2.97 -24.44 2.78
CA ARG A 266 -2.46 -25.02 1.53
C ARG A 266 -3.30 -26.20 1.03
N LYS A 267 -3.84 -27.03 1.93
CA LYS A 267 -4.76 -28.12 1.57
C LYS A 267 -6.11 -27.60 1.07
N ARG A 268 -6.69 -26.61 1.75
CA ARG A 268 -7.98 -25.98 1.38
C ARG A 268 -7.90 -25.31 0.00
N LEU A 269 -6.85 -24.52 -0.24
CA LEU A 269 -6.62 -23.86 -1.53
C LEU A 269 -6.41 -24.86 -2.67
N ARG A 270 -5.62 -25.92 -2.46
CA ARG A 270 -5.42 -26.97 -3.45
C ARG A 270 -6.71 -27.69 -3.83
N GLU A 271 -7.60 -27.92 -2.86
CA GLU A 271 -8.90 -28.52 -3.12
C GLU A 271 -9.82 -27.57 -3.88
N LEU A 272 -9.81 -26.27 -3.55
CA LEU A 272 -10.58 -25.25 -4.28
C LEU A 272 -10.12 -25.16 -5.74
N ILE A 273 -8.80 -25.01 -5.98
CA ILE A 273 -8.22 -24.92 -7.32
C ILE A 273 -8.59 -26.15 -8.16
N ARG A 274 -8.50 -27.35 -7.57
CA ARG A 274 -8.86 -28.60 -8.25
C ARG A 274 -10.34 -28.65 -8.62
N ARG A 275 -11.24 -28.11 -7.81
CA ARG A 275 -12.68 -28.08 -8.11
C ARG A 275 -12.99 -27.13 -9.26
N VAL A 276 -12.40 -25.94 -9.25
CA VAL A 276 -12.61 -24.94 -10.31
C VAL A 276 -12.00 -25.38 -11.64
N ALA A 277 -10.83 -26.03 -11.62
CA ALA A 277 -10.17 -26.49 -12.85
C ALA A 277 -10.85 -27.69 -13.53
N GLN A 278 -11.88 -28.29 -12.89
CA GLN A 278 -12.63 -29.39 -13.46
C GLN A 278 -13.74 -28.89 -14.41
N PRO A 279 -13.97 -29.57 -15.54
CA PRO A 279 -15.00 -29.16 -16.50
C PRO A 279 -16.42 -29.32 -15.94
N ARG A 280 -17.30 -28.34 -16.22
CA ARG A 280 -18.74 -28.38 -15.88
C ARG A 280 -19.48 -29.43 -16.74
N GLY A 281 -20.21 -30.35 -16.11
CA GLY A 281 -21.16 -31.26 -16.77
C GLY A 281 -20.80 -32.76 -16.76
N ARG A 282 -21.80 -33.62 -17.03
CA ARG A 282 -21.74 -35.11 -16.87
C ARG A 282 -20.52 -35.73 -17.56
N VAL A 283 -19.72 -36.43 -16.74
CA VAL A 283 -18.65 -37.40 -17.07
C VAL A 283 -17.76 -36.95 -18.23
N ALA A 284 -16.70 -36.22 -17.90
CA ALA A 284 -15.57 -36.03 -18.80
C ALA A 284 -15.05 -37.41 -19.24
N ILE A 285 -15.22 -37.74 -20.53
CA ILE A 285 -14.67 -38.97 -21.10
C ILE A 285 -13.15 -38.87 -20.95
N GLN A 286 -12.60 -39.69 -20.05
CA GLN A 286 -11.17 -39.76 -19.77
C GLN A 286 -10.44 -40.23 -21.03
N LYS A 287 -9.78 -39.33 -21.75
CA LYS A 287 -8.92 -39.71 -22.87
C LYS A 287 -7.52 -40.02 -22.32
N LYS A 288 -7.18 -41.31 -22.31
CA LYS A 288 -5.80 -41.76 -22.13
C LYS A 288 -5.02 -41.38 -23.38
N ALA A 289 -4.01 -40.53 -23.23
CA ALA A 289 -3.12 -40.17 -24.32
C ALA A 289 -1.66 -40.53 -23.93
N PRO A 290 -0.87 -41.11 -24.84
CA PRO A 290 0.55 -41.26 -24.63
C PRO A 290 1.20 -39.87 -24.54
N SER A 291 1.87 -39.59 -23.42
CA SER A 291 2.66 -38.37 -23.21
C SER A 291 4.11 -38.76 -22.97
N LYS A 292 5.04 -38.00 -23.53
CA LYS A 292 6.45 -38.09 -23.14
C LYS A 292 6.60 -37.48 -21.75
N ALA A 293 7.29 -38.17 -20.85
CA ALA A 293 7.63 -37.69 -19.52
C ALA A 293 9.13 -37.90 -19.30
N SER A 294 9.78 -36.93 -18.64
CA SER A 294 11.17 -37.07 -18.21
C SER A 294 11.21 -37.70 -16.82
N VAL A 295 11.96 -38.78 -16.67
CA VAL A 295 12.20 -39.46 -15.39
C VAL A 295 13.69 -39.59 -15.14
N VAL A 296 14.06 -39.62 -13.86
CA VAL A 296 15.45 -39.78 -13.43
C VAL A 296 15.65 -41.22 -12.97
N MET A 297 16.59 -41.94 -13.58
CA MET A 297 16.84 -43.36 -13.31
C MET A 297 18.34 -43.63 -13.18
N PRO A 298 18.76 -44.68 -12.45
CA PRO A 298 20.16 -45.08 -12.36
C PRO A 298 20.67 -45.80 -13.62
N LEU A 299 19.84 -45.90 -14.66
CA LEU A 299 20.19 -46.52 -15.92
C LEU A 299 20.96 -45.53 -16.80
N PRO A 300 22.01 -45.98 -17.52
CA PRO A 300 22.70 -45.13 -18.48
C PRO A 300 21.76 -44.56 -19.55
N SER A 301 21.79 -43.25 -19.75
CA SER A 301 21.10 -42.49 -20.80
C SER A 301 22.09 -41.61 -21.57
N ARG A 302 21.67 -41.15 -22.75
CA ARG A 302 22.42 -40.18 -23.57
C ARG A 302 21.93 -38.75 -23.36
N ASP A 303 21.47 -38.41 -22.16
CA ASP A 303 21.11 -37.03 -21.87
C ASP A 303 22.35 -36.12 -21.93
N ARG A 304 22.16 -34.89 -22.43
CA ARG A 304 23.27 -33.97 -22.71
C ARG A 304 24.11 -33.67 -21.46
N ARG A 305 23.46 -33.57 -20.29
CA ARG A 305 24.14 -33.28 -19.03
C ARG A 305 25.03 -34.44 -18.61
N SER A 306 24.53 -35.67 -18.67
CA SER A 306 25.30 -36.87 -18.31
C SER A 306 26.48 -37.13 -19.24
N VAL A 307 26.40 -36.72 -20.52
CA VAL A 307 27.54 -36.76 -21.45
C VAL A 307 28.61 -35.75 -21.05
N VAL A 308 28.21 -34.50 -20.76
CA VAL A 308 29.14 -33.44 -20.33
C VAL A 308 29.80 -33.76 -18.99
N MET A 309 29.03 -34.22 -18.00
CA MET A 309 29.56 -34.60 -16.69
C MET A 309 30.60 -35.72 -16.81
N ARG A 310 30.34 -36.74 -17.65
CA ARG A 310 31.31 -37.81 -17.93
C ARG A 310 32.58 -37.31 -18.61
N SER A 311 32.47 -36.37 -19.57
CA SER A 311 33.66 -35.77 -20.18
C SER A 311 34.50 -34.93 -19.22
N LEU A 312 33.89 -34.43 -18.14
CA LEU A 312 34.56 -33.71 -17.06
C LEU A 312 35.09 -34.63 -15.95
N GLY A 313 34.98 -35.96 -16.11
CA GLY A 313 35.47 -36.95 -15.14
C GLY A 313 34.48 -37.28 -14.01
N PHE A 314 33.23 -36.83 -14.09
CA PHE A 314 32.20 -37.19 -13.11
C PHE A 314 31.41 -38.43 -13.56
N GLU A 315 31.05 -39.29 -12.59
CA GLU A 315 30.15 -40.43 -12.81
C GLU A 315 28.74 -40.13 -12.29
N PRO A 316 27.80 -39.68 -13.14
CA PRO A 316 26.44 -39.41 -12.72
C PRO A 316 25.68 -40.70 -12.43
N LEU A 317 25.32 -40.90 -11.16
CA LEU A 317 24.53 -42.04 -10.68
C LEU A 317 23.06 -42.01 -11.13
N LEU A 318 22.57 -40.85 -11.55
CA LEU A 318 21.19 -40.61 -11.94
C LEU A 318 21.14 -39.86 -13.27
N GLN A 319 20.43 -40.40 -14.24
CA GLN A 319 20.41 -39.91 -15.63
C GLN A 319 18.97 -39.69 -16.08
N THR A 320 18.74 -38.68 -16.91
CA THR A 320 17.39 -38.33 -17.38
C THR A 320 17.01 -39.23 -18.56
N HIS A 321 15.82 -39.82 -18.52
CA HIS A 321 15.23 -40.64 -19.58
C HIS A 321 13.89 -40.06 -20.02
N GLU A 322 13.62 -40.11 -21.32
CA GLU A 322 12.25 -39.89 -21.83
C GLU A 322 11.51 -41.22 -21.84
N ILE A 323 10.42 -41.32 -21.07
CA ILE A 323 9.49 -42.44 -21.13
C ILE A 323 8.18 -42.01 -21.76
N THR A 324 7.52 -42.92 -22.46
CA THR A 324 6.14 -42.73 -22.89
C THR A 324 5.23 -43.18 -21.75
N ALA A 325 4.69 -42.24 -21.00
CA ALA A 325 3.72 -42.51 -19.96
C ALA A 325 2.29 -42.33 -20.51
N THR A 326 1.38 -43.23 -20.15
CA THR A 326 -0.05 -43.01 -20.40
C THR A 326 -0.57 -42.04 -19.38
N THR A 327 -0.66 -40.76 -19.73
CA THR A 327 -1.23 -39.74 -18.84
C THR A 327 -2.73 -39.68 -19.04
N GLN A 328 -3.48 -39.68 -17.93
CA GLN A 328 -4.89 -39.29 -17.97
C GLN A 328 -4.94 -37.77 -18.18
N ARG A 329 -5.21 -37.32 -19.41
CA ARG A 329 -5.64 -35.94 -19.60
C ARG A 329 -7.14 -35.91 -19.32
N GLY A 330 -7.49 -35.59 -18.07
CA GLY A 330 -8.77 -34.93 -17.85
C GLY A 330 -8.82 -33.68 -18.73
N SER A 331 -10.01 -33.28 -19.17
CA SER A 331 -10.22 -31.98 -19.83
C SER A 331 -10.04 -30.85 -18.81
N ILE A 332 -8.83 -30.74 -18.26
CA ILE A 332 -8.43 -29.67 -17.37
C ILE A 332 -8.40 -28.41 -18.21
N ARG A 333 -9.21 -27.44 -17.83
CA ARG A 333 -9.07 -26.09 -18.35
C ARG A 333 -8.10 -25.36 -17.42
N PRO A 334 -7.06 -24.68 -17.94
CA PRO A 334 -6.19 -23.86 -17.10
C PRO A 334 -7.00 -22.74 -16.45
N THR A 335 -6.89 -22.59 -15.14
CA THR A 335 -7.65 -21.61 -14.34
C THR A 335 -6.78 -20.39 -14.08
N THR A 336 -7.32 -19.19 -14.28
CA THR A 336 -6.62 -17.95 -13.93
C THR A 336 -6.65 -17.76 -12.42
N MET A 337 -5.50 -17.45 -11.83
CA MET A 337 -5.37 -17.27 -10.38
C MET A 337 -5.23 -15.78 -10.06
N TYR A 338 -6.10 -15.28 -9.18
CA TYR A 338 -5.99 -13.94 -8.59
C TYR A 338 -5.68 -14.06 -7.10
N ILE A 339 -4.58 -13.46 -6.67
CA ILE A 339 -4.14 -13.44 -5.27
C ILE A 339 -4.16 -12.00 -4.79
N ASP A 340 -4.97 -11.73 -3.77
CA ASP A 340 -4.96 -10.48 -3.03
C ASP A 340 -3.65 -10.38 -2.25
N VAL A 341 -2.89 -9.32 -2.51
CA VAL A 341 -1.60 -9.02 -1.89
C VAL A 341 -1.65 -7.72 -1.08
N SER A 342 -2.85 -7.32 -0.64
CA SER A 342 -3.04 -6.23 0.32
C SER A 342 -2.43 -6.57 1.69
N GLY A 343 -2.23 -5.55 2.52
CA GLY A 343 -1.58 -5.70 3.83
C GLY A 343 -2.28 -6.69 4.75
N SER A 344 -3.61 -6.79 4.71
CA SER A 344 -4.39 -7.75 5.52
C SER A 344 -4.14 -9.22 5.14
N MET A 345 -3.63 -9.47 3.94
CA MET A 345 -3.39 -10.81 3.40
C MET A 345 -1.99 -11.36 3.73
N GLU A 346 -1.11 -10.57 4.35
CA GLU A 346 0.31 -10.90 4.55
C GLU A 346 0.53 -12.29 5.18
N ALA A 347 -0.26 -12.64 6.19
CA ALA A 347 -0.18 -13.94 6.88
C ALA A 347 -0.56 -15.14 5.98
N VAL A 348 -1.36 -14.92 4.93
CA VAL A 348 -1.90 -15.97 4.06
C VAL A 348 -1.14 -16.10 2.74
N ILE A 349 -0.48 -15.04 2.28
CA ILE A 349 0.30 -15.02 1.03
C ILE A 349 1.30 -16.19 0.92
N PRO A 350 2.10 -16.54 1.96
CA PRO A 350 3.02 -17.68 1.87
C PRO A 350 2.31 -19.01 1.61
N SER A 351 1.14 -19.22 2.21
CA SER A 351 0.32 -20.42 2.01
C SER A 351 -0.33 -20.44 0.63
N ALA A 352 -0.74 -19.28 0.11
CA ALA A 352 -1.27 -19.11 -1.24
C ALA A 352 -0.22 -19.46 -2.30
N TYR A 353 1.00 -18.92 -2.16
CA TYR A 353 2.13 -19.22 -3.05
C TYR A 353 2.45 -20.72 -3.03
N GLY A 354 2.52 -21.34 -1.85
CA GLY A 354 2.72 -22.78 -1.72
C GLY A 354 1.63 -23.62 -2.39
N ALA A 355 0.36 -23.21 -2.30
CA ALA A 355 -0.75 -23.90 -2.95
C ALA A 355 -0.74 -23.75 -4.47
N VAL A 356 -0.36 -22.57 -4.99
CA VAL A 356 -0.19 -22.33 -6.42
C VAL A 356 0.93 -23.21 -6.97
N VAL A 357 2.07 -23.28 -6.29
CA VAL A 357 3.19 -24.15 -6.69
C VAL A 357 2.81 -25.63 -6.73
N ASP A 358 1.93 -26.09 -5.83
CA ASP A 358 1.39 -27.46 -5.87
C ASP A 358 0.44 -27.71 -7.05
N CYS A 359 -0.24 -26.66 -7.52
CA CYS A 359 -1.34 -26.75 -8.46
C CYS A 359 -1.01 -26.21 -9.85
N LEU A 360 0.28 -25.98 -10.17
CA LEU A 360 0.71 -25.37 -11.44
C LEU A 360 0.13 -26.03 -12.70
N HIS A 361 -0.15 -27.33 -12.66
CA HIS A 361 -0.73 -28.07 -13.79
C HIS A 361 -2.23 -27.79 -14.03
N PHE A 362 -2.89 -27.09 -13.11
CA PHE A 362 -4.28 -26.63 -13.21
C PHE A 362 -4.39 -25.15 -13.56
N LEU A 363 -3.29 -24.40 -13.53
CA LEU A 363 -3.30 -22.94 -13.60
C LEU A 363 -2.73 -22.43 -14.92
N GLU A 364 -3.12 -21.20 -15.28
CA GLU A 364 -2.46 -20.47 -16.36
C GLU A 364 -0.97 -20.21 -16.02
N PRO A 365 -0.08 -20.06 -17.03
CA PRO A 365 1.35 -19.79 -16.81
C PRO A 365 1.64 -18.45 -16.12
N THR A 366 0.66 -17.54 -16.13
CA THR A 366 0.71 -16.25 -15.46
C THR A 366 -0.25 -16.24 -14.28
N ILE A 367 0.23 -15.75 -13.15
CA ILE A 367 -0.54 -15.58 -11.92
C ILE A 367 -0.77 -14.09 -11.74
N CYS A 368 -2.01 -13.71 -11.45
CA CYS A 368 -2.41 -12.32 -11.26
C CYS A 368 -2.33 -12.00 -9.77
N LEU A 369 -1.39 -11.17 -9.37
CA LEU A 369 -1.40 -10.55 -8.04
C LEU A 369 -2.25 -9.28 -8.13
N PHE A 370 -3.10 -9.02 -7.15
CA PHE A 370 -3.90 -7.81 -7.16
C PHE A 370 -3.97 -7.12 -5.81
N SER A 371 -4.12 -5.82 -5.89
CA SER A 371 -4.32 -4.89 -4.78
C SER A 371 -5.21 -3.79 -5.35
N THR A 372 -4.68 -2.62 -5.73
CA THR A 372 -5.41 -1.61 -6.53
C THR A 372 -5.24 -1.78 -8.05
N LYS A 373 -4.27 -2.59 -8.47
CA LYS A 373 -4.01 -2.99 -9.86
C LYS A 373 -3.69 -4.47 -9.94
N VAL A 374 -3.87 -5.05 -11.12
CA VAL A 374 -3.41 -6.42 -11.42
C VAL A 374 -1.98 -6.38 -11.92
N ALA A 375 -1.09 -7.09 -11.24
CA ALA A 375 0.28 -7.36 -11.66
C ALA A 375 0.41 -8.84 -12.02
N GLU A 376 0.76 -9.12 -13.28
CA GLU A 376 1.06 -10.48 -13.72
C GLU A 376 2.47 -10.87 -13.26
N VAL A 377 2.58 -12.07 -12.69
CA VAL A 377 3.86 -12.70 -12.35
C VAL A 377 3.95 -14.08 -13.02
N SER A 378 5.12 -14.39 -13.53
CA SER A 378 5.43 -15.72 -14.06
C SER A 378 5.58 -16.74 -12.94
N LEU A 379 5.45 -18.04 -13.28
CA LEU A 379 5.70 -19.12 -12.34
C LEU A 379 7.13 -19.12 -11.77
N TYR A 380 8.10 -18.61 -12.53
CA TYR A 380 9.47 -18.46 -12.06
C TYR A 380 9.56 -17.39 -10.98
N GLU A 381 9.03 -16.20 -11.25
CA GLU A 381 8.98 -15.07 -10.32
C GLU A 381 8.25 -15.47 -9.03
N LEU A 382 7.12 -16.15 -9.14
CA LEU A 382 6.34 -16.64 -8.00
C LEU A 382 7.13 -17.66 -7.15
N LYS A 383 7.88 -18.57 -7.77
CA LYS A 383 8.76 -19.52 -7.05
C LYS A 383 9.94 -18.86 -6.36
N SER A 384 10.46 -17.78 -6.93
CA SER A 384 11.47 -16.93 -6.27
C SER A 384 10.89 -16.00 -5.19
N GLY A 385 9.57 -16.08 -4.94
CA GLY A 385 8.90 -15.31 -3.91
C GLY A 385 8.55 -13.89 -4.34
N VAL A 386 8.64 -13.52 -5.61
CA VAL A 386 8.29 -12.17 -6.07
C VAL A 386 6.82 -11.91 -5.78
N CYS A 387 6.56 -10.92 -4.95
CA CYS A 387 5.25 -10.35 -4.70
C CYS A 387 5.27 -8.91 -5.18
N ARG A 388 4.25 -8.54 -5.95
CA ARG A 388 4.10 -7.23 -6.60
C ARG A 388 2.80 -6.63 -6.09
N SER A 389 2.90 -5.76 -5.09
CA SER A 389 1.73 -5.17 -4.44
C SER A 389 1.71 -3.65 -4.58
N THR A 390 0.50 -3.10 -4.53
CA THR A 390 0.23 -1.68 -4.34
C THR A 390 -0.23 -1.38 -2.90
N GLY A 391 -0.29 -2.36 -1.99
CA GLY A 391 -0.65 -2.13 -0.58
C GLY A 391 -2.12 -1.76 -0.31
N GLY A 392 -2.96 -1.58 -1.34
CA GLY A 392 -4.41 -1.40 -1.21
C GLY A 392 -5.25 -2.57 -1.71
N THR A 393 -6.58 -2.41 -1.78
CA THR A 393 -7.49 -3.46 -2.25
C THR A 393 -8.64 -2.88 -3.10
N ASP A 394 -8.74 -3.28 -4.37
CA ASP A 394 -9.84 -2.93 -5.28
C ASP A 394 -10.14 -4.09 -6.24
N ILE A 395 -11.30 -4.72 -6.10
CA ILE A 395 -11.73 -5.81 -6.99
C ILE A 395 -12.03 -5.33 -8.42
N SER A 396 -12.29 -4.03 -8.63
CA SER A 396 -12.64 -3.50 -9.94
C SER A 396 -11.53 -3.76 -10.95
N CYS A 397 -10.27 -3.66 -10.54
CA CYS A 397 -9.13 -3.95 -11.41
C CYS A 397 -9.10 -5.42 -11.88
N VAL A 398 -9.55 -6.35 -11.03
CA VAL A 398 -9.68 -7.78 -11.37
C VAL A 398 -10.81 -7.97 -12.38
N VAL A 399 -11.95 -7.31 -12.20
CA VAL A 399 -13.09 -7.42 -13.13
C VAL A 399 -12.74 -6.83 -14.51
N ASP A 400 -12.03 -5.69 -14.54
CA ASP A 400 -11.56 -5.09 -15.79
C ASP A 400 -10.57 -6.02 -16.52
N HIS A 401 -9.66 -6.63 -15.78
CA HIS A 401 -8.73 -7.63 -16.31
C HIS A 401 -9.48 -8.86 -16.87
N ILE A 402 -10.45 -9.40 -16.12
CA ILE A 402 -11.31 -10.49 -16.56
C ILE A 402 -11.99 -10.18 -17.89
N ARG A 403 -12.59 -8.98 -18.02
CA ARG A 403 -13.27 -8.56 -19.25
C ARG A 403 -12.30 -8.45 -20.42
N LYS A 404 -11.15 -7.81 -20.19
CA LYS A 404 -10.11 -7.60 -21.21
C LYS A 404 -9.55 -8.92 -21.73
N HIS A 405 -9.28 -9.87 -20.84
CA HIS A 405 -8.66 -11.16 -21.16
C HIS A 405 -9.67 -12.29 -21.40
N ARG A 406 -10.97 -12.00 -21.31
CA ARG A 406 -12.08 -12.96 -21.51
C ARG A 406 -11.92 -14.22 -20.66
N VAL A 407 -11.61 -14.02 -19.39
CA VAL A 407 -11.38 -15.12 -18.45
C VAL A 407 -12.69 -15.86 -18.20
N GLU A 408 -12.72 -17.17 -18.49
CA GLU A 408 -13.92 -18.01 -18.32
C GLU A 408 -14.00 -18.67 -16.93
N GLN A 409 -12.85 -18.85 -16.28
CA GLN A 409 -12.76 -19.50 -14.97
C GLN A 409 -11.59 -18.96 -14.15
N ALA A 410 -11.84 -18.71 -12.88
CA ALA A 410 -10.86 -18.08 -12.01
C ALA A 410 -10.98 -18.56 -10.57
N VAL A 411 -9.86 -18.49 -9.84
CA VAL A 411 -9.84 -18.57 -8.38
C VAL A 411 -9.36 -17.23 -7.84
N ILE A 412 -10.11 -16.65 -6.90
CA ILE A 412 -9.76 -15.41 -6.19
C ILE A 412 -9.48 -15.76 -4.73
N ILE A 413 -8.33 -15.36 -4.21
CA ILE A 413 -8.02 -15.39 -2.76
C ILE A 413 -8.06 -13.96 -2.25
N THR A 414 -8.82 -13.68 -1.20
CA THR A 414 -8.97 -12.34 -0.58
C THR A 414 -9.49 -12.47 0.86
N ASP A 415 -9.50 -11.41 1.66
CA ASP A 415 -10.17 -11.34 2.97
C ASP A 415 -11.63 -10.90 2.87
N GLY A 416 -12.04 -10.41 1.69
CA GLY A 416 -13.40 -9.96 1.39
C GLY A 416 -13.62 -8.45 1.52
N TRP A 417 -12.61 -7.66 1.86
CA TRP A 417 -12.65 -6.20 1.91
C TRP A 417 -12.14 -5.60 0.60
N VAL A 418 -12.94 -5.70 -0.45
CA VAL A 418 -12.49 -5.39 -1.81
C VAL A 418 -13.22 -4.22 -2.48
N GLY A 419 -14.01 -3.47 -1.71
CA GLY A 419 -14.87 -2.39 -2.19
C GLY A 419 -16.22 -2.88 -2.75
N ALA A 420 -17.14 -1.94 -3.00
CA ALA A 420 -18.47 -2.24 -3.51
C ALA A 420 -18.47 -2.53 -5.01
N LEU A 421 -19.03 -3.67 -5.42
CA LEU A 421 -19.18 -4.02 -6.84
C LEU A 421 -20.39 -3.32 -7.46
N SER A 422 -20.19 -2.66 -8.60
CA SER A 422 -21.31 -2.20 -9.44
C SER A 422 -22.12 -3.39 -9.98
N PRO A 423 -23.42 -3.23 -10.31
CA PRO A 423 -24.23 -4.30 -10.89
C PRO A 423 -23.58 -4.97 -12.11
N SER A 424 -22.99 -4.17 -13.02
CA SER A 424 -22.33 -4.69 -14.22
C SER A 424 -21.12 -5.59 -13.90
N GLN A 425 -20.37 -5.25 -12.83
CA GLN A 425 -19.22 -6.02 -12.40
C GLN A 425 -19.66 -7.34 -11.76
N ARG A 426 -20.74 -7.33 -10.98
CA ARG A 426 -21.37 -8.56 -10.45
C ARG A 426 -21.80 -9.49 -11.56
N ASP A 427 -22.48 -9.00 -12.60
CA ASP A 427 -22.91 -9.81 -13.74
C ASP A 427 -21.71 -10.48 -14.45
N THR A 428 -20.58 -9.79 -14.50
CA THR A 428 -19.35 -10.33 -15.10
C THR A 428 -18.79 -11.49 -14.28
N LEU A 429 -18.77 -11.37 -12.95
CA LEU A 429 -18.32 -12.44 -12.06
C LEU A 429 -19.30 -13.62 -12.03
N CYS A 430 -20.61 -13.37 -12.10
CA CYS A 430 -21.64 -14.41 -12.17
C CYS A 430 -21.59 -15.24 -13.47
N ALA A 431 -21.11 -14.65 -14.57
CA ALA A 431 -21.05 -15.33 -15.86
C ALA A 431 -19.93 -16.39 -15.94
N MET A 432 -18.94 -16.37 -15.04
CA MET A 432 -17.78 -17.25 -15.07
C MET A 432 -17.88 -18.43 -14.10
N HIS A 433 -16.91 -19.35 -14.18
CA HIS A 433 -16.73 -20.38 -13.16
C HIS A 433 -15.73 -19.89 -12.10
N LEU A 434 -16.27 -19.30 -11.03
CA LEU A 434 -15.49 -18.63 -10.00
C LEU A 434 -15.36 -19.47 -8.73
N GLY A 435 -14.14 -19.65 -8.24
CA GLY A 435 -13.87 -20.11 -6.88
C GLY A 435 -13.33 -18.98 -6.01
N ILE A 436 -13.77 -18.87 -4.76
CA ILE A 436 -13.29 -17.84 -3.84
C ILE A 436 -12.78 -18.45 -2.55
N ALA A 437 -11.60 -18.04 -2.10
CA ALA A 437 -11.07 -18.34 -0.79
C ALA A 437 -11.01 -17.07 0.06
N TYR A 438 -11.69 -17.09 1.20
CA TYR A 438 -11.73 -15.97 2.14
C TYR A 438 -10.79 -16.17 3.32
N GLN A 439 -9.99 -15.17 3.68
CA GLN A 439 -9.31 -15.10 4.98
C GLN A 439 -10.30 -14.62 6.06
N GLY A 440 -10.33 -15.30 7.22
CA GLY A 440 -11.11 -14.86 8.38
C GLY A 440 -12.63 -15.08 8.26
N ALA A 441 -13.37 -14.77 9.34
CA ALA A 441 -14.77 -15.20 9.53
C ALA A 441 -15.88 -14.22 9.09
N ASN A 442 -15.63 -12.94 8.75
CA ASN A 442 -16.68 -11.93 8.92
C ASN A 442 -16.90 -10.81 7.85
N HIS A 443 -18.21 -10.54 7.68
CA HIS A 443 -19.00 -9.34 7.34
C HIS A 443 -19.13 -8.70 5.92
N GLN A 444 -18.17 -8.70 5.00
CA GLN A 444 -18.40 -8.18 3.62
C GLN A 444 -18.52 -9.24 2.53
N ARG A 445 -18.73 -10.51 2.91
CA ARG A 445 -18.82 -11.65 1.97
C ARG A 445 -19.99 -11.56 0.97
N LEU A 446 -21.01 -10.74 1.21
CA LEU A 446 -22.28 -10.81 0.47
C LEU A 446 -22.13 -10.57 -1.04
N ASP A 447 -21.30 -9.60 -1.45
CA ASP A 447 -21.24 -9.19 -2.85
C ASP A 447 -20.52 -10.22 -3.75
N LEU A 448 -19.48 -10.86 -3.25
CA LEU A 448 -18.73 -11.90 -3.97
C LEU A 448 -19.34 -13.30 -3.81
N LYS A 449 -20.03 -13.57 -2.70
CA LYS A 449 -20.65 -14.87 -2.42
C LYS A 449 -21.76 -15.22 -3.42
N THR A 450 -22.48 -14.22 -3.93
CA THR A 450 -23.53 -14.44 -4.93
C THR A 450 -22.98 -14.89 -6.29
N ALA A 451 -21.71 -14.58 -6.60
CA ALA A 451 -21.06 -14.93 -7.85
C ALA A 451 -20.22 -16.22 -7.78
N ALA A 452 -19.86 -16.69 -6.58
CA ALA A 452 -18.96 -17.83 -6.40
C ALA A 452 -19.65 -19.18 -6.67
N ALA A 453 -19.07 -20.00 -7.54
CA ALA A 453 -19.48 -21.40 -7.74
C ALA A 453 -18.92 -22.32 -6.63
N HIS A 454 -17.76 -21.99 -6.08
CA HIS A 454 -17.12 -22.71 -4.98
C HIS A 454 -16.54 -21.73 -3.97
N GLU A 455 -16.71 -21.99 -2.68
CA GLU A 455 -16.14 -21.17 -1.61
C GLU A 455 -15.34 -22.01 -0.61
N THR A 456 -14.30 -21.40 -0.03
CA THR A 456 -13.60 -21.94 1.12
C THR A 456 -13.15 -20.82 2.05
N THR A 457 -12.94 -21.14 3.32
CA THR A 457 -12.44 -20.20 4.33
C THR A 457 -11.07 -20.67 4.80
N LEU A 458 -10.11 -19.75 4.81
CA LEU A 458 -8.75 -19.93 5.27
C LEU A 458 -8.68 -19.55 6.74
N VAL A 459 -7.85 -20.27 7.48
CA VAL A 459 -7.64 -20.08 8.92
C VAL A 459 -6.66 -18.93 9.11
N GLU A 460 -6.98 -18.01 10.03
CA GLU A 460 -6.05 -16.97 10.46
C GLU A 460 -4.85 -17.61 11.17
N VAL A 461 -3.66 -17.23 10.73
CA VAL A 461 -2.40 -17.67 11.32
C VAL A 461 -2.00 -16.54 12.26
N GLY A 462 -2.12 -16.79 13.56
CA GLY A 462 -1.72 -15.84 14.61
C GLY A 462 -0.21 -15.75 14.78
#